data_AF-A0A929CNR6-F1
#
_entry.id   AF-A0A929CNR6-F1
#
_cell.length_a   1.000
_cell.length_b   1.000
_cell.length_c   1.000
_cell.angle_alpha   90.00
_cell.angle_beta   90.00
_cell.angle_gamma   90.00
#
_symmetry.space_group_name_H-M   'P 1'
#
loop_
_entity.id
_entity.type
_entity.pdbx_description
1 polymer ?
#
loop_
_entity_poly.entity_id
_entity_poly.type
_entity_poly.pdbx_seq_one_letter_code
_entity_poly.pdbx_strand_id
1 'polypeptide(L)'
;MKILLYLSLTLTLFFTSLLSAQDFKGIATYKSQRKMDIQLDSTQMNSDMQKQMMAMLKKQFEKEYTLEFTSNESIYKEVENLDKPSNMGSGGMQIVIAGSGEGDLLYKNIKENRFVNQSDLFGKIFLIKDTLNLPEWKLEKETKNIGEYTCFKATFTRMVAMSNSMTMTVNPEEEAEETEEKEVEQTVTAWYTVQIPVKHGPGNYSGLPGLILEVSDGSETILCSKIILNPKSGLNI
;
A
#
# COMPACT_ATOMS: atom_id res chain seq x y z
N MET A 1 49.94 -21.29 25.16
CA MET A 1 49.25 -19.99 25.33
C MET A 1 48.60 -19.48 24.03
N LYS A 2 49.33 -19.37 22.91
CA LYS A 2 48.77 -18.88 21.62
C LYS A 2 47.60 -19.73 21.08
N ILE A 3 47.67 -21.06 21.20
CA ILE A 3 46.60 -21.98 20.74
C ILE A 3 45.29 -21.80 21.54
N LEU A 4 45.36 -21.63 22.86
CA LEU A 4 44.17 -21.30 23.67
C LEU A 4 43.57 -19.93 23.32
N LEU A 5 44.41 -18.98 22.90
CA LEU A 5 44.01 -17.65 22.45
C LEU A 5 43.27 -17.69 21.10
N TYR A 6 43.76 -18.48 20.15
CA TYR A 6 43.06 -18.70 18.87
C TYR A 6 41.76 -19.51 19.03
N LEU A 7 41.72 -20.48 19.96
CA LEU A 7 40.50 -21.23 20.25
C LEU A 7 39.43 -20.34 20.91
N SER A 8 39.84 -19.45 21.81
CA SER A 8 38.98 -18.44 22.43
C SER A 8 38.41 -17.45 21.41
N LEU A 9 39.25 -16.95 20.49
CA LEU A 9 38.87 -15.99 19.45
C LEU A 9 37.90 -16.59 18.42
N THR A 10 38.11 -17.85 18.04
CA THR A 10 37.21 -18.57 17.10
C THR A 10 35.88 -18.94 17.76
N LEU A 11 35.89 -19.29 19.06
CA LEU A 11 34.66 -19.57 19.81
C LEU A 11 33.81 -18.31 20.01
N THR A 12 34.42 -17.14 20.23
CA THR A 12 33.70 -15.86 20.32
C THR A 12 33.12 -15.42 18.98
N LEU A 13 33.82 -15.64 17.86
CA LEU A 13 33.27 -15.40 16.51
C LEU A 13 32.11 -16.35 16.16
N PHE A 14 32.14 -17.59 16.66
CA PHE A 14 31.01 -18.51 16.48
C PHE A 14 29.79 -18.11 17.32
N PHE A 15 30.01 -17.62 18.54
CA PHE A 15 28.91 -17.23 19.44
C PHE A 15 28.17 -15.96 18.97
N THR A 16 28.85 -15.02 18.31
CA THR A 16 28.19 -13.83 17.73
C THR A 16 27.37 -14.15 16.48
N SER A 17 27.67 -15.25 15.77
CA SER A 17 26.89 -15.69 14.60
C SER A 17 25.54 -16.35 14.96
N LEU A 18 25.36 -16.79 16.21
CA LEU A 18 24.11 -17.40 16.70
C LEU A 18 23.08 -16.37 17.19
N LEU A 19 23.46 -15.10 17.37
CA LEU A 19 22.57 -14.03 17.85
C LEU A 19 21.75 -13.35 16.74
N SER A 20 21.99 -13.69 15.48
CA SER A 20 21.40 -13.02 14.32
C SER A 20 20.31 -13.84 13.65
N ALA A 21 19.23 -14.11 14.39
CA ALA A 21 17.93 -14.47 13.81
C ALA A 21 16.82 -14.25 14.85
N GLN A 22 16.63 -13.00 15.31
CA GLN A 22 15.31 -12.64 15.80
C GLN A 22 14.41 -12.51 14.58
N ASP A 23 13.47 -13.45 14.41
CA ASP A 23 12.44 -13.36 13.39
C ASP A 23 11.61 -12.10 13.63
N PHE A 24 11.92 -11.04 12.88
CA PHE A 24 11.16 -9.81 12.92
C PHE A 24 9.76 -10.10 12.41
N LYS A 25 8.79 -9.98 13.31
CA LYS A 25 7.38 -10.13 12.98
C LYS A 25 6.58 -8.95 13.51
N GLY A 26 5.61 -8.50 12.74
CA GLY A 26 4.82 -7.34 13.13
C GLY A 26 3.55 -7.18 12.32
N ILE A 27 2.74 -6.24 12.79
CA ILE A 27 1.52 -5.80 12.13
C ILE A 27 1.61 -4.29 11.98
N ALA A 28 1.55 -3.80 10.75
CA ALA A 28 1.46 -2.39 10.44
C ALA A 28 0.06 -2.06 9.89
N THR A 29 -0.54 -0.99 10.38
CA THR A 29 -1.84 -0.50 9.93
C THR A 29 -1.63 0.75 9.10
N TYR A 30 -2.22 0.77 7.90
CA TYR A 30 -2.10 1.86 6.93
C TYR A 30 -3.45 2.50 6.66
N LYS A 31 -3.43 3.79 6.36
CA LYS A 31 -4.58 4.55 5.88
C LYS A 31 -4.27 5.15 4.51
N SER A 32 -5.13 4.91 3.54
CA SER A 32 -5.05 5.56 2.24
C SER A 32 -5.87 6.85 2.25
N GLN A 33 -5.37 7.87 1.57
CA GLN A 33 -6.06 9.12 1.29
C GLN A 33 -5.83 9.48 -0.18
N ARG A 34 -6.89 9.89 -0.87
CA ARG A 34 -6.81 10.35 -2.25
C ARG A 34 -7.17 11.83 -2.33
N LYS A 35 -6.33 12.62 -2.98
CA LYS A 35 -6.68 13.99 -3.35
C LYS A 35 -7.76 13.94 -4.44
N MET A 36 -8.87 14.62 -4.19
CA MET A 36 -9.98 14.73 -5.13
C MET A 36 -10.06 16.15 -5.67
N ASP A 37 -9.69 16.34 -6.93
CA ASP A 37 -9.97 17.57 -7.67
C ASP A 37 -11.31 17.41 -8.38
N ILE A 38 -12.39 17.64 -7.64
CA ILE A 38 -13.74 17.58 -8.19
C ILE A 38 -14.09 18.96 -8.74
N GLN A 39 -13.98 19.13 -10.05
CA GLN A 39 -14.57 20.26 -10.76
C GLN A 39 -16.05 19.97 -10.95
N LEU A 40 -16.88 20.42 -10.01
CA LEU A 40 -18.33 20.35 -10.12
C LEU A 40 -18.85 21.66 -10.68
N ASP A 41 -19.55 21.62 -11.81
CA ASP A 41 -20.23 22.79 -12.35
C ASP A 41 -21.29 23.27 -11.34
N SER A 42 -21.04 24.46 -10.79
CA SER A 42 -21.88 25.12 -9.77
C SER A 42 -23.31 25.39 -10.21
N THR A 43 -23.64 25.20 -11.49
CA THR A 43 -24.96 25.47 -12.05
C THR A 43 -25.94 24.29 -11.97
N GLN A 44 -25.47 23.06 -11.69
CA GLN A 44 -26.31 21.85 -11.81
C GLN A 44 -26.60 21.08 -10.51
N MET A 45 -26.06 21.48 -9.34
CA MET A 45 -26.35 20.82 -8.06
C MET A 45 -26.63 21.79 -6.91
N ASN A 46 -27.62 21.47 -6.06
CA ASN A 46 -27.81 22.17 -4.78
C ASN A 46 -26.66 21.82 -3.82
N SER A 47 -26.18 22.84 -3.08
CA SER A 47 -25.02 22.78 -2.19
C SER A 47 -25.07 21.66 -1.15
N ASP A 48 -26.25 21.25 -0.68
CA ASP A 48 -26.38 20.20 0.34
C ASP A 48 -26.22 18.78 -0.25
N MET A 49 -26.69 18.55 -1.48
CA MET A 49 -26.48 17.28 -2.19
C MET A 49 -25.01 17.11 -2.57
N GLN A 50 -24.36 18.21 -3.00
CA GLN A 50 -22.92 18.23 -3.26
C GLN A 50 -22.10 17.91 -2.01
N LYS A 51 -22.46 18.47 -0.84
CA LYS A 51 -21.80 18.16 0.43
C LYS A 51 -21.97 16.69 0.84
N GLN A 52 -23.17 16.12 0.69
CA GLN A 52 -23.42 14.72 1.01
C GLN A 52 -22.63 13.78 0.08
N MET A 53 -22.61 14.07 -1.22
CA MET A 53 -21.83 13.31 -2.20
C MET A 53 -20.32 13.39 -1.89
N MET A 54 -19.80 14.58 -1.61
CA MET A 54 -18.41 14.79 -1.19
C MET A 54 -18.06 14.03 0.10
N ALA A 55 -18.96 14.02 1.08
CA ALA A 55 -18.76 13.30 2.34
C ALA A 55 -18.76 11.78 2.14
N MET A 56 -19.64 11.24 1.29
CA MET A 56 -19.65 9.82 0.92
C MET A 56 -18.36 9.43 0.18
N LEU A 57 -17.97 10.23 -0.82
CA LEU A 57 -16.73 10.02 -1.57
C LEU A 57 -15.50 10.05 -0.65
N LYS A 58 -15.41 11.04 0.24
CA LYS A 58 -14.32 11.13 1.21
C LYS A 58 -14.26 9.90 2.13
N LYS A 59 -15.41 9.45 2.65
CA LYS A 59 -15.48 8.23 3.48
C LYS A 59 -15.04 6.98 2.71
N GLN A 60 -15.32 6.91 1.41
CA GLN A 60 -14.94 5.79 0.56
C GLN A 60 -13.46 5.81 0.14
N PHE A 61 -12.85 6.99 0.03
CA PHE A 61 -11.42 7.14 -0.29
C PHE A 61 -10.49 7.03 0.93
N GLU A 62 -11.03 7.16 2.15
CA GLU A 62 -10.31 6.87 3.39
C GLU A 62 -10.43 5.38 3.75
N LYS A 63 -9.60 4.55 3.12
CA LYS A 63 -9.53 3.11 3.40
C LYS A 63 -8.45 2.78 4.41
N GLU A 64 -8.69 1.77 5.24
CA GLU A 64 -7.72 1.24 6.20
C GLU A 64 -7.27 -0.15 5.78
N TYR A 65 -5.98 -0.44 5.93
CA TYR A 65 -5.36 -1.70 5.52
C TYR A 65 -4.45 -2.22 6.63
N THR A 66 -4.24 -3.53 6.64
CA THR A 66 -3.29 -4.19 7.54
C THR A 66 -2.23 -4.92 6.73
N LEU A 67 -0.97 -4.75 7.13
CA LEU A 67 0.19 -5.48 6.68
C LEU A 67 0.70 -6.33 7.84
N GLU A 68 0.45 -7.63 7.77
CA GLU A 68 1.11 -8.61 8.64
C GLU A 68 2.40 -9.02 7.96
N PHE A 69 3.54 -8.98 8.64
CA PHE A 69 4.83 -9.32 8.03
C PHE A 69 5.75 -10.12 8.94
N THR A 70 6.57 -10.97 8.32
CA THR A 70 7.80 -11.54 8.88
C THR A 70 9.01 -10.92 8.18
N SER A 71 10.21 -11.51 8.34
CA SER A 71 11.39 -11.11 7.59
C SER A 71 11.30 -11.42 6.08
N ASN A 72 10.48 -12.41 5.69
CA ASN A 72 10.43 -12.91 4.31
C ASN A 72 9.04 -12.82 3.68
N GLU A 73 8.00 -12.85 4.49
CA GLU A 73 6.62 -13.01 4.04
C GLU A 73 5.77 -11.85 4.54
N SER A 74 4.75 -11.48 3.77
CA SER A 74 3.78 -10.50 4.20
C SER A 74 2.41 -10.75 3.60
N ILE A 75 1.36 -10.45 4.36
CA ILE A 75 -0.02 -10.37 3.88
C ILE A 75 -0.51 -8.94 4.05
N TYR A 76 -1.01 -8.36 2.95
CA TYR A 76 -1.65 -7.05 2.93
C TYR A 76 -3.13 -7.21 2.59
N LYS A 77 -4.03 -6.66 3.40
CA LYS A 77 -5.48 -6.77 3.23
C LYS A 77 -6.19 -5.48 3.65
N GLU A 78 -7.29 -5.16 2.97
CA GLU A 78 -8.20 -4.09 3.40
C GLU A 78 -8.92 -4.50 4.70
N VAL A 79 -9.06 -3.56 5.64
CA VAL A 79 -9.84 -3.76 6.86
C VAL A 79 -11.31 -3.53 6.51
N GLU A 80 -12.13 -4.57 6.66
CA GLU A 80 -13.57 -4.46 6.45
C GLU A 80 -14.19 -3.50 7.47
N ASN A 81 -14.73 -2.38 6.99
CA ASN A 81 -15.59 -1.52 7.78
C ASN A 81 -17.04 -2.02 7.69
N LEU A 82 -17.63 -2.35 8.84
CA LEU A 82 -19.04 -2.77 8.94
C LEU A 82 -20.03 -1.64 8.61
N ASP A 83 -19.56 -0.37 8.68
CA ASP A 83 -20.33 0.83 8.35
C ASP A 83 -20.14 1.29 6.90
N LYS A 84 -19.84 0.37 5.97
CA LYS A 84 -19.93 0.66 4.54
C LYS A 84 -21.37 1.10 4.26
N PRO A 85 -21.61 2.35 3.78
CA PRO A 85 -22.94 2.69 3.30
C PRO A 85 -23.28 1.65 2.24
N SER A 86 -24.39 0.95 2.44
CA SER A 86 -24.90 0.01 1.45
C SER A 86 -24.86 0.69 0.08
N ASN A 87 -24.27 0.06 -0.93
CA ASN A 87 -24.24 0.53 -2.32
C ASN A 87 -25.66 0.67 -2.95
N MET A 88 -26.71 0.60 -2.13
CA MET A 88 -28.06 1.05 -2.47
C MET A 88 -28.13 2.57 -2.34
N GLY A 89 -27.74 3.26 -3.41
CA GLY A 89 -28.26 4.59 -3.66
C GLY A 89 -29.79 4.53 -3.74
N SER A 90 -30.47 5.41 -3.01
CA SER A 90 -31.90 5.64 -3.18
C SER A 90 -32.16 6.07 -4.63
N GLY A 91 -32.62 5.14 -5.47
CA GLY A 91 -32.84 5.37 -6.91
C GLY A 91 -32.37 4.24 -7.84
N GLY A 92 -31.77 3.15 -7.33
CA GLY A 92 -31.43 1.96 -8.14
C GLY A 92 -30.16 2.10 -8.99
N MET A 93 -29.40 3.20 -8.86
CA MET A 93 -28.11 3.35 -9.52
C MET A 93 -26.98 2.88 -8.59
N GLN A 94 -26.41 1.72 -8.90
CA GLN A 94 -25.27 1.15 -8.18
C GLN A 94 -23.98 1.65 -8.84
N ILE A 95 -23.29 2.60 -8.19
CA ILE A 95 -21.93 2.98 -8.61
C ILE A 95 -20.98 1.91 -8.08
N VAL A 96 -20.65 0.93 -8.93
CA VAL A 96 -19.56 -0.01 -8.66
C VAL A 96 -18.26 0.65 -9.10
N ILE A 97 -17.44 1.09 -8.15
CA ILE A 97 -16.08 1.53 -8.47
C ILE A 97 -15.25 0.28 -8.76
N ALA A 98 -14.78 0.15 -10.00
CA ALA A 98 -13.86 -0.91 -10.39
C ALA A 98 -12.57 -0.81 -9.54
N GLY A 99 -12.16 -1.91 -8.91
CA GLY A 99 -10.95 -1.98 -8.09
C GLY A 99 -11.17 -1.91 -6.57
N SER A 100 -12.42 -1.90 -6.08
CA SER A 100 -12.73 -2.12 -4.67
C SER A 100 -13.24 -3.55 -4.42
N GLY A 101 -12.42 -4.55 -4.77
CA GLY A 101 -12.70 -5.94 -4.45
C GLY A 101 -12.77 -6.11 -2.94
N GLU A 102 -13.97 -6.38 -2.43
CA GLU A 102 -14.15 -6.81 -1.05
C GLU A 102 -13.44 -8.16 -0.87
N GLY A 103 -12.51 -8.25 0.08
CA GLY A 103 -11.71 -9.45 0.30
C GLY A 103 -10.41 -9.56 -0.51
N ASP A 104 -9.97 -8.49 -1.17
CA ASP A 104 -8.67 -8.48 -1.85
C ASP A 104 -7.51 -8.66 -0.83
N LEU A 105 -6.71 -9.69 -1.05
CA LEU A 105 -5.59 -10.08 -0.19
C LEU A 105 -4.34 -10.29 -1.03
N LEU A 106 -3.26 -9.59 -0.68
CA LEU A 106 -1.98 -9.73 -1.34
C LEU A 106 -0.96 -10.38 -0.40
N TYR A 107 -0.63 -11.64 -0.70
CA TYR A 107 0.49 -12.35 -0.08
C TYR A 107 1.76 -12.15 -0.91
N LYS A 108 2.89 -11.89 -0.26
CA LYS A 108 4.22 -11.77 -0.89
C LYS A 108 5.23 -12.62 -0.13
N ASN A 109 6.11 -13.31 -0.85
CA ASN A 109 7.29 -13.97 -0.30
C ASN A 109 8.54 -13.47 -1.05
N ILE A 110 9.33 -12.65 -0.37
CA ILE A 110 10.51 -11.99 -0.94
C ILE A 110 11.66 -12.99 -1.15
N LYS A 111 11.76 -14.01 -0.29
CA LYS A 111 12.78 -15.05 -0.41
C LYS A 111 12.58 -15.91 -1.66
N GLU A 112 11.33 -16.21 -1.97
CA GLU A 112 10.93 -17.01 -3.14
C GLU A 112 10.62 -16.16 -4.38
N ASN A 113 10.75 -14.84 -4.27
CA ASN A 113 10.45 -13.87 -5.33
C ASN A 113 9.05 -14.04 -5.96
N ARG A 114 8.02 -14.33 -5.16
CA ARG A 114 6.65 -14.59 -5.65
C ARG A 114 5.57 -13.85 -4.86
N PHE A 115 4.43 -13.64 -5.50
CA PHE A 115 3.22 -13.16 -4.84
C PHE A 115 1.99 -13.98 -5.21
N VAL A 116 0.97 -13.86 -4.37
CA VAL A 116 -0.37 -14.38 -4.61
C VAL A 116 -1.35 -13.25 -4.31
N ASN A 117 -2.10 -12.82 -5.32
CA ASN A 117 -3.21 -11.89 -5.16
C ASN A 117 -4.52 -12.68 -5.19
N GLN A 118 -5.26 -12.65 -4.09
CA GLN A 118 -6.59 -13.20 -3.97
C GLN A 118 -7.60 -12.10 -4.20
N SER A 119 -8.57 -12.33 -5.09
CA SER A 119 -9.67 -11.41 -5.34
C SER A 119 -10.99 -12.16 -5.43
N ASP A 120 -12.06 -11.61 -4.84
CA ASP A 120 -13.42 -12.12 -5.00
C ASP A 120 -14.12 -11.37 -6.14
N LEU A 121 -14.45 -12.12 -7.19
CA LEU A 121 -15.18 -11.60 -8.34
C LEU A 121 -16.48 -12.40 -8.50
N PHE A 122 -17.61 -11.75 -8.23
CA PHE A 122 -18.96 -12.32 -8.35
C PHE A 122 -19.18 -13.57 -7.48
N GLY A 123 -18.63 -13.59 -6.26
CA GLY A 123 -18.74 -14.71 -5.32
C GLY A 123 -17.83 -15.88 -5.67
N LYS A 124 -16.85 -15.65 -6.54
CA LYS A 124 -15.81 -16.62 -6.91
C LYS A 124 -14.45 -16.05 -6.55
N ILE A 125 -13.72 -16.82 -5.77
CA ILE A 125 -12.36 -16.48 -5.36
C ILE A 125 -11.39 -16.87 -6.48
N PHE A 126 -10.60 -15.90 -6.94
CA PHE A 126 -9.51 -16.09 -7.88
C PHE A 126 -8.17 -15.89 -7.18
N LEU A 127 -7.18 -16.73 -7.52
CA LEU A 127 -5.81 -16.63 -7.02
C LEU A 127 -4.87 -16.38 -8.20
N ILE A 128 -4.37 -15.15 -8.30
CA ILE A 128 -3.39 -14.74 -9.30
C ILE A 128 -2.00 -14.95 -8.69
N LYS A 129 -1.18 -15.78 -9.31
CA LYS A 129 0.17 -16.10 -8.84
C LYS A 129 1.18 -15.64 -9.88
N ASP A 130 2.18 -14.90 -9.45
CA ASP A 130 3.24 -14.42 -10.33
C ASP A 130 4.52 -14.07 -9.53
N THR A 131 5.52 -13.54 -10.21
CA THR A 131 6.83 -13.15 -9.69
C THR A 131 6.80 -11.73 -9.14
N LEU A 132 7.53 -11.47 -8.06
CA LEU A 132 7.66 -10.12 -7.50
C LEU A 132 8.55 -9.26 -8.41
N ASN A 133 7.94 -8.28 -9.09
CA ASN A 133 8.68 -7.21 -9.76
C ASN A 133 8.86 -6.05 -8.78
N LEU A 134 10.06 -5.95 -8.19
CA LEU A 134 10.38 -4.91 -7.22
C LEU A 134 10.69 -3.60 -7.94
N PRO A 135 10.20 -2.44 -7.46
CA PRO A 135 10.58 -1.15 -8.02
C PRO A 135 12.08 -0.88 -7.86
N GLU A 136 12.68 -0.28 -8.89
CA GLU A 136 14.06 0.20 -8.84
C GLU A 136 14.16 1.51 -8.06
N TRP A 137 14.19 1.40 -6.74
CA TRP A 137 14.24 2.55 -5.85
C TRP A 137 15.57 3.29 -5.92
N LYS A 138 15.51 4.61 -6.14
CA LYS A 138 16.59 5.55 -5.90
C LYS A 138 16.51 6.04 -4.46
N LEU A 139 17.54 5.75 -3.66
CA LEU A 139 17.64 6.21 -2.28
C LEU A 139 18.06 7.68 -2.24
N GLU A 140 17.30 8.49 -1.51
CA GLU A 140 17.54 9.93 -1.37
C GLU A 140 18.10 10.26 0.03
N LYS A 141 18.70 11.44 0.17
CA LYS A 141 19.34 11.88 1.44
C LYS A 141 18.37 12.53 2.43
N GLU A 142 17.14 12.77 2.02
CA GLU A 142 16.13 13.42 2.84
C GLU A 142 15.64 12.49 3.96
N THR A 143 15.44 13.07 5.14
CA THR A 143 14.94 12.36 6.32
C THR A 143 13.76 13.08 6.94
N LYS A 144 12.78 12.34 7.44
CA LYS A 144 11.68 12.88 8.26
C LYS A 144 11.25 11.86 9.32
N ASN A 145 10.54 12.31 10.34
CA ASN A 145 9.98 11.41 11.35
C ASN A 145 8.51 11.10 11.02
N ILE A 146 8.14 9.82 11.10
CA ILE A 146 6.76 9.35 11.05
C ILE A 146 6.49 8.60 12.35
N GLY A 147 5.69 9.19 13.23
CA GLY A 147 5.57 8.73 14.60
C GLY A 147 6.91 8.80 15.32
N GLU A 148 7.37 7.66 15.85
CA GLU A 148 8.66 7.50 16.55
C GLU A 148 9.81 7.05 15.63
N TYR A 149 9.53 6.82 14.34
CA TYR A 149 10.48 6.25 13.40
C TYR A 149 11.14 7.33 12.53
N THR A 150 12.46 7.32 12.49
CA THR A 150 13.25 8.07 11.52
C THR A 150 13.14 7.39 10.17
N CYS A 151 12.67 8.13 9.18
CA CYS A 151 12.43 7.64 7.83
C CYS A 151 13.33 8.33 6.81
N PHE A 152 13.73 7.58 5.80
CA PHE A 152 14.52 8.03 4.66
C PHE A 152 13.65 8.02 3.41
N LYS A 153 13.89 8.98 2.52
CA LYS A 153 13.16 9.08 1.26
C LYS A 153 13.75 8.14 0.22
N ALA A 154 12.89 7.54 -0.59
CA ALA A 154 13.25 6.86 -1.83
C ALA A 154 12.24 7.20 -2.91
N THR A 155 12.67 7.20 -4.16
CA THR A 155 11.83 7.48 -5.32
C THR A 155 12.02 6.44 -6.41
N PHE A 156 10.99 6.18 -7.20
CA PHE A 156 11.15 5.50 -8.49
C PHE A 156 10.16 6.10 -9.48
N THR A 157 10.42 5.89 -10.76
CA THR A 157 9.60 6.40 -11.83
C THR A 157 8.93 5.24 -12.56
N ARG A 158 7.66 5.42 -12.96
CA ARG A 158 6.95 4.51 -13.86
C ARG A 158 6.17 5.29 -14.91
N MET A 159 6.01 4.69 -16.08
CA MET A 159 5.08 5.20 -17.10
C MET A 159 3.66 4.78 -16.72
N VAL A 160 2.73 5.73 -16.76
CA VAL A 160 1.32 5.49 -16.49
C VAL A 160 0.52 6.08 -17.64
N ALA A 161 -0.37 5.27 -18.22
CA ALA A 161 -1.36 5.79 -19.15
C ALA A 161 -2.37 6.63 -18.35
N MET A 162 -2.38 7.94 -18.55
CA MET A 162 -3.43 8.79 -18.03
C MET A 162 -4.65 8.63 -18.94
N SER A 163 -5.66 7.89 -18.46
CA SER A 163 -7.01 8.05 -18.98
C SER A 163 -7.74 9.07 -18.11
N ASN A 164 -8.56 9.94 -18.70
CA ASN A 164 -9.42 10.88 -17.98
C ASN A 164 -10.58 10.16 -17.24
N SER A 165 -10.38 8.93 -16.76
CA SER A 165 -11.37 8.04 -16.15
C SER A 165 -11.96 8.54 -14.82
N MET A 166 -11.53 9.70 -14.32
CA MET A 166 -12.14 10.38 -13.17
C MET A 166 -12.92 11.65 -13.53
N THR A 167 -13.06 11.98 -14.82
CA THR A 167 -13.99 13.01 -15.27
C THR A 167 -15.36 12.34 -15.43
N MET A 168 -16.24 12.53 -14.44
CA MET A 168 -17.67 12.27 -14.63
C MET A 168 -18.22 13.34 -15.57
N THR A 169 -18.09 13.15 -16.88
CA THR A 169 -18.69 14.06 -17.87
C THR A 169 -20.21 13.81 -17.87
N VAL A 170 -20.98 14.81 -17.42
CA VAL A 170 -22.44 14.71 -17.26
C VAL A 170 -23.18 15.01 -18.57
N ASN A 171 -22.48 15.40 -19.64
CA ASN A 171 -23.09 15.79 -20.91
C ASN A 171 -22.97 14.67 -21.96
N PRO A 172 -24.09 14.07 -22.44
CA PRO A 172 -24.05 12.99 -23.45
C PRO A 172 -23.83 13.46 -24.89
N GLU A 173 -23.72 14.77 -25.14
CA GLU A 173 -23.70 15.37 -26.48
C GLU A 173 -22.31 15.82 -26.95
N GLU A 174 -21.29 15.77 -26.09
CA GLU A 174 -19.90 15.93 -26.53
C GLU A 174 -19.41 14.58 -27.07
N GLU A 175 -19.14 14.56 -28.38
CA GLU A 175 -18.52 13.42 -29.05
C GLU A 175 -17.35 12.90 -28.22
N ALA A 176 -17.25 11.58 -28.06
CA ALA A 176 -16.11 10.94 -27.46
C ALA A 176 -14.86 11.32 -28.28
N GLU A 177 -14.20 12.42 -27.90
CA GLU A 177 -12.88 12.75 -28.38
C GLU A 177 -12.02 11.50 -28.16
N GLU A 178 -11.33 11.06 -29.22
CA GLU A 178 -10.36 9.97 -29.15
C GLU A 178 -9.51 10.20 -27.91
N THR A 179 -9.66 9.32 -26.93
CA THR A 179 -8.96 9.45 -25.66
C THR A 179 -7.49 9.23 -25.97
N GLU A 180 -6.74 10.31 -26.21
CA GLU A 180 -5.29 10.23 -26.39
C GLU A 180 -4.71 9.59 -25.14
N GLU A 181 -4.32 8.31 -25.24
CA GLU A 181 -3.58 7.60 -24.19
C GLU A 181 -2.21 8.27 -24.04
N LYS A 182 -2.18 9.34 -23.26
CA LYS A 182 -0.92 10.02 -22.92
C LYS A 182 -0.24 9.19 -21.85
N GLU A 183 0.85 8.53 -22.24
CA GLU A 183 1.80 7.97 -21.29
C GLU A 183 2.54 9.13 -20.62
N VAL A 184 2.33 9.27 -19.31
CA VAL A 184 2.98 10.29 -18.50
C VAL A 184 3.94 9.60 -17.55
N GLU A 185 5.14 10.17 -17.43
CA GLU A 185 6.13 9.78 -16.45
C GLU A 185 5.65 10.20 -15.06
N GLN A 186 5.39 9.22 -14.17
CA GLN A 186 4.95 9.46 -12.81
C GLN A 186 6.01 9.00 -11.80
N THR A 187 6.43 9.94 -10.94
CA THR A 187 7.36 9.66 -9.84
C THR A 187 6.60 9.25 -8.59
N VAL A 188 6.90 8.06 -8.09
CA VAL A 188 6.42 7.56 -6.80
C VAL A 188 7.47 7.88 -5.73
N THR A 189 7.01 8.39 -4.59
CA THR A 189 7.86 8.68 -3.44
C THR A 189 7.48 7.78 -2.26
N ALA A 190 8.46 7.14 -1.64
CA ALA A 190 8.27 6.37 -0.42
C ALA A 190 9.16 6.89 0.71
N TRP A 191 8.68 6.74 1.95
CA TRP A 191 9.46 6.95 3.16
C TRP A 191 9.54 5.65 3.94
N TYR A 192 10.77 5.20 4.22
CA TYR A 192 11.02 3.90 4.86
C TYR A 192 11.92 4.05 6.08
N THR A 193 11.77 3.16 7.06
CA THR A 193 12.61 3.15 8.28
C THR A 193 13.46 1.89 8.37
N VAL A 194 14.76 2.06 8.59
CA VAL A 194 15.71 0.94 8.81
C VAL A 194 15.65 0.39 10.24
N GLN A 195 14.92 1.05 11.14
CA GLN A 195 14.70 0.58 12.51
C GLN A 195 13.86 -0.71 12.55
N ILE A 196 13.06 -0.95 11.50
CA ILE A 196 12.36 -2.21 11.25
C ILE A 196 12.94 -2.77 9.95
N PRO A 197 13.97 -3.64 10.02
CA PRO A 197 14.78 -4.06 8.86
C PRO A 197 14.08 -5.17 8.05
N VAL A 198 12.87 -4.89 7.58
CA VAL A 198 12.09 -5.78 6.70
C VAL A 198 11.85 -5.09 5.36
N LYS A 199 11.87 -5.84 4.27
CA LYS A 199 11.76 -5.28 2.90
C LYS A 199 10.32 -5.15 2.41
N HIS A 200 9.37 -5.06 3.35
CA HIS A 200 7.94 -5.02 3.08
C HIS A 200 7.39 -3.58 3.09
N GLY A 201 6.19 -3.43 2.55
CA GLY A 201 5.48 -2.17 2.44
C GLY A 201 4.03 -2.39 1.99
N PRO A 202 3.21 -1.33 1.96
CA PRO A 202 1.80 -1.43 1.63
C PRO A 202 1.60 -1.85 0.17
N GLY A 203 0.58 -2.67 -0.09
CA GLY A 203 0.23 -3.11 -1.44
C GLY A 203 1.43 -3.70 -2.20
N ASN A 204 1.67 -3.20 -3.41
CA ASN A 204 2.76 -3.67 -4.28
C ASN A 204 4.14 -3.07 -3.93
N TYR A 205 4.20 -2.06 -3.07
CA TYR A 205 5.47 -1.41 -2.74
C TYR A 205 6.29 -2.29 -1.78
N SER A 206 7.53 -2.60 -2.17
CA SER A 206 8.49 -3.41 -1.41
C SER A 206 9.90 -3.22 -1.97
N GLY A 207 10.91 -3.83 -1.33
CA GLY A 207 12.29 -3.86 -1.83
C GLY A 207 13.24 -2.83 -1.21
N LEU A 208 12.73 -1.88 -0.43
CA LEU A 208 13.55 -0.96 0.36
C LEU A 208 14.22 -1.67 1.55
N PRO A 209 15.36 -1.20 2.07
CA PRO A 209 16.11 -1.87 3.14
C PRO A 209 15.45 -1.79 4.52
N GLY A 210 14.22 -1.28 4.60
CA GLY A 210 13.43 -1.20 5.82
C GLY A 210 11.94 -1.01 5.50
N LEU A 211 11.10 -1.08 6.54
CA LEU A 211 9.65 -1.04 6.38
C LEU A 211 9.21 0.31 5.79
N ILE A 212 8.41 0.26 4.73
CA ILE A 212 7.82 1.46 4.12
C ILE A 212 6.68 1.98 4.99
N LEU A 213 6.80 3.21 5.49
CA LEU A 213 5.79 3.84 6.34
C LEU A 213 4.90 4.82 5.60
N GLU A 214 5.33 5.35 4.46
CA GLU A 214 4.51 6.21 3.62
C GLU A 214 4.82 5.97 2.15
N VAL A 215 3.79 5.98 1.30
CA VAL A 215 3.92 6.02 -0.15
C VAL A 215 3.03 7.13 -0.69
N SER A 216 3.57 7.95 -1.58
CA SER A 216 2.84 8.91 -2.40
C SER A 216 2.95 8.49 -3.86
N ASP A 217 1.82 8.12 -4.46
CA ASP A 217 1.72 7.69 -5.85
C ASP A 217 0.60 8.50 -6.55
N GLY A 218 1.00 9.52 -7.30
CA GLY A 218 0.08 10.45 -7.93
C GLY A 218 -0.84 11.15 -6.93
N SER A 219 -2.16 10.96 -7.06
CA SER A 219 -3.17 11.53 -6.15
C SER A 219 -3.31 10.77 -4.83
N GLU A 220 -2.78 9.54 -4.73
CA GLU A 220 -2.95 8.67 -3.58
C GLU A 220 -1.75 8.76 -2.62
N THR A 221 -2.05 8.82 -1.32
CA THR A 221 -1.06 8.72 -0.26
C THR A 221 -1.49 7.63 0.72
N ILE A 222 -0.61 6.67 0.95
CA ILE A 222 -0.81 5.58 1.93
C ILE A 222 0.16 5.83 3.09
N LEU A 223 -0.37 6.03 4.29
CA LEU A 223 0.40 6.37 5.49
C LEU A 223 0.20 5.32 6.59
N CYS A 224 1.29 4.84 7.18
CA CYS A 224 1.29 3.97 8.34
C CYS A 224 0.87 4.74 9.59
N SER A 225 -0.20 4.29 10.24
CA SER A 225 -0.74 4.91 11.45
C SER A 225 -0.38 4.16 12.73
N LYS A 226 -0.06 2.87 12.65
CA LYS A 226 0.21 2.04 13.83
C LYS A 226 1.12 0.86 13.47
N ILE A 227 2.05 0.53 14.36
CA ILE A 227 2.91 -0.64 14.25
C ILE A 227 2.88 -1.41 15.56
N ILE A 228 2.71 -2.72 15.49
CA ILE A 228 2.81 -3.65 16.61
C ILE A 228 3.90 -4.66 16.28
N LEU A 229 5.03 -4.58 16.97
CA LEU A 229 6.12 -5.54 16.84
C LEU A 229 5.89 -6.71 17.79
N ASN A 230 6.22 -7.92 17.34
CA ASN A 230 6.09 -9.16 18.11
C ASN A 230 4.71 -9.33 18.77
N PRO A 231 3.62 -9.33 17.98
CA PRO A 231 2.27 -9.52 18.53
C PRO A 231 2.15 -10.86 19.27
N LYS A 232 1.37 -10.85 20.36
CA LYS A 232 1.08 -12.04 21.18
C LYS A 232 0.09 -12.98 20.49
N SER A 233 -0.88 -12.41 19.77
CA SER A 233 -1.68 -13.14 18.79
C SER A 233 -0.77 -13.54 17.64
N GLY A 234 -0.86 -14.79 17.17
CA GLY A 234 -0.11 -15.25 16.00
C GLY A 234 -0.36 -14.38 14.76
N LEU A 235 0.52 -14.47 13.77
CA LEU A 235 0.30 -13.88 12.46
C LEU A 235 -0.51 -14.83 11.59
N ASN A 236 -1.36 -14.26 10.73
CA ASN A 236 -2.04 -14.99 9.67
C ASN A 236 -1.21 -14.80 8.39
N ILE A 237 -0.10 -15.52 8.28
CA ILE A 237 0.82 -15.52 7.13
C ILE A 237 0.98 -16.94 6.62
#